data_AF-A0ABD1DUH8-F1
#
_entry.id   AF-A0ABD1DUH8-F1
#
_cell.length_a   1.000
_cell.length_b   1.000
_cell.length_c   1.000
_cell.angle_alpha   90.00
_cell.angle_beta   90.00
_cell.angle_gamma   90.00
#
_symmetry.space_group_name_H-M   'P 1'
#
loop_
_entity.id
_entity.type
_entity.pdbx_description
1 polymer ?
#
loop_
_entity_poly.entity_id
_entity_poly.type
_entity_poly.pdbx_seq_one_letter_code
_entity_poly.pdbx_strand_id
1 'polypeptide(L)'
;MVIGTVPTECVTIKSHATGSYLELDDSFDDLRTHVTLGGALDLWNILPDEDGVGGWFRIQHLEPYQDLYAASEQYEYSEDLRQVFTWANGATVRQGHWDITELDGEKVGNGTKRFLIRNTYYNEYLCAVHERVFTWRTHADIEDSSFMWTIQGCDQDTFP
;
A
#
# COMPACT_ATOMS: atom_id res chain seq x y z
N MET A 1 -6.39 6.97 23.46
CA MET A 1 -6.12 6.25 22.20
C MET A 1 -4.74 6.69 21.76
N VAL A 2 -3.74 5.82 21.88
CA VAL A 2 -2.40 6.15 21.41
C VAL A 2 -2.45 5.88 19.92
N ILE A 3 -2.53 6.93 19.12
CA ILE A 3 -2.43 6.83 17.67
C ILE A 3 -0.97 6.49 17.43
N GLY A 4 -0.67 5.20 17.19
CA GLY A 4 0.65 4.81 16.75
C GLY A 4 0.97 5.56 15.46
N THR A 5 2.11 6.25 15.42
CA THR A 5 2.42 7.18 14.33
C THR A 5 2.77 6.36 13.09
N VAL A 6 1.89 6.41 12.08
CA VAL A 6 2.18 5.88 10.74
C VAL A 6 3.45 6.57 10.24
N PRO A 7 4.49 5.83 9.81
CA PRO A 7 5.65 6.44 9.18
C PRO A 7 5.20 7.22 7.94
N THR A 8 5.50 8.52 7.92
CA THR A 8 5.23 9.41 6.78
C THR A 8 6.53 9.67 6.00
N GLU A 9 6.39 10.23 4.80
CA GLU A 9 7.51 10.45 3.87
C GLU A 9 8.09 9.12 3.35
N CYS A 10 9.41 9.05 3.13
CA CYS A 10 10.09 7.91 2.52
C CYS A 10 9.98 6.66 3.40
N VAL A 11 9.45 5.58 2.82
CA VAL A 11 9.26 4.27 3.45
C VAL A 11 9.55 3.13 2.47
N THR A 12 9.81 1.95 3.03
CA THR A 12 9.60 0.66 2.35
C THR A 12 8.34 0.00 2.90
N ILE A 13 7.64 -0.75 2.04
CA ILE A 13 6.40 -1.44 2.39
C ILE A 13 6.61 -2.93 2.12
N LYS A 14 6.49 -3.76 3.15
CA LYS A 14 6.80 -5.19 3.09
C LYS A 14 5.60 -6.05 3.46
N SER A 15 5.29 -7.04 2.63
CA SER A 15 4.25 -8.02 2.90
C SER A 15 4.68 -9.01 3.99
N HIS A 16 3.80 -9.30 4.94
CA HIS A 16 4.02 -10.36 5.91
C HIS A 16 3.81 -11.76 5.32
N ALA A 17 2.90 -11.92 4.35
CA ALA A 17 2.61 -13.21 3.74
C ALA A 17 3.79 -13.75 2.94
N THR A 18 4.46 -12.89 2.16
CA THR A 18 5.55 -13.31 1.27
C THR A 18 6.93 -12.93 1.77
N GLY A 19 7.04 -11.92 2.64
CA GLY A 19 8.33 -11.34 3.03
C GLY A 19 8.96 -10.49 1.92
N SER A 20 8.24 -10.23 0.83
CA SER A 20 8.65 -9.39 -0.29
C SER A 20 8.18 -7.94 -0.12
N TYR A 21 8.80 -7.03 -0.84
CA TYR A 21 8.52 -5.60 -0.83
C TYR A 21 7.59 -5.19 -1.96
N LEU A 22 6.80 -4.15 -1.71
CA LEU A 22 5.99 -3.49 -2.72
C LEU A 22 6.91 -2.79 -3.72
N GLU A 23 6.83 -3.17 -4.99
CA GLU A 23 7.70 -2.64 -6.05
C GLU A 23 6.88 -2.31 -7.31
N LEU A 24 7.38 -1.38 -8.12
CA LEU A 24 6.86 -1.14 -9.46
C LEU A 24 7.34 -2.22 -10.41
N ASP A 25 6.45 -2.68 -11.28
CA ASP A 25 6.77 -3.62 -12.35
C ASP A 25 6.70 -2.90 -13.72
N ASP A 26 6.10 -3.56 -14.70
CA ASP A 26 5.92 -3.06 -16.04
C ASP A 26 4.71 -2.14 -16.19
N SER A 27 4.75 -1.33 -17.25
CA SER A 27 3.60 -0.52 -17.66
C SER A 27 2.47 -1.44 -18.13
N PHE A 28 1.29 -1.27 -17.54
CA PHE A 28 0.07 -1.89 -18.02
C PHE A 28 -0.48 -1.15 -19.24
N ASP A 29 -0.51 0.18 -19.17
CA ASP A 29 -0.80 1.07 -20.29
C ASP A 29 -0.14 2.45 -20.09
N ASP A 30 -0.42 3.39 -21.00
CA ASP A 30 0.13 4.75 -20.98
C ASP A 30 -0.13 5.54 -19.68
N LEU A 31 -1.08 5.10 -18.86
CA LEU A 31 -1.47 5.79 -17.62
C LEU A 31 -1.21 4.98 -16.36
N ARG A 32 -0.84 3.70 -16.47
CA ARG A 32 -0.84 2.76 -15.34
C ARG A 32 0.35 1.84 -15.35
N THR A 33 0.94 1.67 -14.18
CA THR A 33 2.04 0.72 -13.94
C THR A 33 1.55 -0.34 -12.97
N HIS A 34 1.91 -1.60 -13.24
CA HIS A 34 1.66 -2.68 -12.31
C HIS A 34 2.45 -2.48 -11.02
N VAL A 35 1.84 -2.96 -9.93
CA VAL A 35 2.48 -3.05 -8.62
C VAL A 35 2.56 -4.52 -8.25
N THR A 36 3.77 -4.95 -7.91
CA THR A 36 4.09 -6.35 -7.66
C THR A 36 4.74 -6.49 -6.28
N LEU A 37 5.02 -7.73 -5.91
CA LEU A 37 5.80 -8.07 -4.73
C LEU A 37 7.11 -8.71 -5.16
N GLY A 38 8.23 -8.16 -4.70
CA GLY A 38 9.53 -8.73 -5.03
C GLY A 38 10.64 -8.39 -4.04
N GLY A 39 11.87 -8.56 -4.50
CA GLY A 39 13.07 -8.38 -3.69
C GLY A 39 13.64 -6.96 -3.73
N ALA A 40 13.15 -6.09 -4.62
CA ALA A 40 13.64 -4.73 -4.74
C ALA A 40 13.14 -3.88 -3.56
N LEU A 41 14.01 -3.00 -3.06
CA LEU A 41 13.68 -2.07 -1.99
C LEU A 41 13.17 -0.77 -2.59
N ASP A 42 12.09 -0.86 -3.36
CA ASP A 42 11.43 0.31 -3.93
C ASP A 42 10.95 1.22 -2.81
N LEU A 43 11.18 2.51 -3.02
CA LEU A 43 10.91 3.54 -2.03
C LEU A 43 9.58 4.21 -2.35
N TRP A 44 8.78 4.40 -1.31
CA TRP A 44 7.46 5.00 -1.39
C TRP A 44 7.38 6.19 -0.45
N ASN A 45 6.56 7.18 -0.78
CA ASN A 45 6.16 8.25 0.12
C ASN A 45 4.77 7.96 0.67
N ILE A 46 4.61 8.01 1.99
CA ILE A 46 3.30 8.10 2.63
C ILE A 46 3.05 9.57 2.96
N LEU A 47 2.13 10.18 2.21
CA LEU A 47 1.81 11.60 2.30
C LEU A 47 0.43 11.77 2.93
N PRO A 48 0.23 12.64 3.93
CA PRO A 48 -1.11 12.98 4.38
C PRO A 48 -1.90 13.61 3.22
N ASP A 49 -3.18 13.27 3.09
CA ASP A 49 -4.10 13.95 2.18
C ASP A 49 -4.51 15.29 2.80
N GLU A 50 -3.89 16.38 2.34
CA GLU A 50 -4.11 17.74 2.87
C GLU A 50 -5.55 18.24 2.69
N ASP A 51 -6.30 17.67 1.74
CA ASP A 51 -7.70 17.98 1.46
C ASP A 51 -8.69 17.05 2.21
N GLY A 52 -8.18 16.03 2.90
CA GLY A 52 -8.97 14.97 3.52
C GLY A 52 -9.49 15.35 4.92
N VAL A 53 -10.81 15.49 5.06
CA VAL A 53 -11.51 15.67 6.35
C VAL A 53 -11.32 14.47 7.32
N GLY A 54 -10.70 13.37 6.85
CA GLY A 54 -10.62 12.08 7.54
C GLY A 54 -9.22 11.55 7.89
N GLY A 55 -8.14 12.34 7.69
CA GLY A 55 -6.78 11.88 8.03
C GLY A 55 -6.28 10.73 7.15
N TRP A 56 -6.62 10.76 5.86
CA TRP A 56 -6.21 9.76 4.88
C TRP A 56 -4.79 10.00 4.38
N PHE A 57 -4.25 9.00 3.70
CA PHE A 57 -2.92 9.02 3.11
C PHE A 57 -2.97 8.77 1.61
N ARG A 58 -2.00 9.34 0.90
CA ARG A 58 -1.57 8.89 -0.42
C ARG A 58 -0.30 8.06 -0.26
N ILE A 59 -0.21 6.97 -1.01
CA ILE A 59 0.98 6.13 -1.10
C ILE A 59 1.54 6.36 -2.50
N GLN A 60 2.70 7.00 -2.61
CA GLN A 60 3.26 7.45 -3.88
C GLN A 60 4.62 6.82 -4.10
N HIS A 61 4.89 6.22 -5.25
CA HIS A 61 6.24 5.73 -5.54
C HIS A 61 7.23 6.91 -5.62
N LEU A 62 8.42 6.79 -5.01
CA LEU A 62 9.38 7.91 -4.90
C LEU A 62 9.88 8.38 -6.28
N GLU A 63 10.10 7.47 -7.21
CA GLU A 63 10.45 7.79 -8.61
C GLU A 63 9.76 6.77 -9.53
N PRO A 64 8.62 7.12 -10.16
CA PRO A 64 8.43 8.39 -10.84
C PRO A 64 7.28 9.26 -10.28
N TYR A 65 7.07 9.29 -8.96
CA TYR A 65 6.02 10.09 -8.30
C TYR A 65 4.59 9.72 -8.72
N GLN A 66 4.30 8.42 -8.78
CA GLN A 66 2.99 7.89 -9.17
C GLN A 66 2.23 7.36 -7.95
N ASP A 67 0.97 7.80 -7.80
CA ASP A 67 0.13 7.42 -6.66
C ASP A 67 -0.46 6.02 -6.85
N LEU A 68 -0.35 5.18 -5.82
CA LEU A 68 -1.02 3.88 -5.71
C LEU A 68 -2.53 4.08 -5.66
N TYR A 69 -3.28 3.34 -6.46
CA TYR A 69 -4.73 3.41 -6.48
C TYR A 69 -5.40 2.07 -6.78
N ALA A 70 -6.62 1.92 -6.26
CA ALA A 70 -7.48 0.77 -6.51
C ALA A 70 -8.27 0.95 -7.82
N ALA A 71 -8.18 0.01 -8.74
CA ALA A 71 -8.71 0.16 -10.09
C ALA A 71 -10.24 0.20 -10.17
N SER A 72 -10.79 0.90 -11.17
CA SER A 72 -12.22 0.85 -11.46
C SER A 72 -12.68 -0.53 -11.94
N GLU A 73 -13.99 -0.77 -11.92
CA GLU A 73 -14.62 -2.07 -12.28
C GLU A 73 -14.17 -2.62 -13.63
N GLN A 74 -13.88 -1.75 -14.61
CA GLN A 74 -13.44 -2.16 -15.94
C GLN A 74 -12.06 -2.87 -15.96
N TYR A 75 -11.35 -2.87 -14.83
CA TYR A 75 -10.05 -3.53 -14.65
C TYR A 75 -10.06 -4.56 -13.52
N GLU A 76 -11.24 -5.09 -13.19
CA GLU A 76 -11.40 -6.20 -12.25
C GLU A 76 -10.53 -7.40 -12.65
N TYR A 77 -9.90 -8.03 -11.66
CA TYR A 77 -9.11 -9.25 -11.87
C TYR A 77 -9.98 -10.49 -11.71
N SER A 78 -10.77 -10.53 -10.64
CA SER A 78 -11.78 -11.54 -10.35
C SER A 78 -12.89 -10.95 -9.46
N GLU A 79 -13.97 -11.70 -9.26
CA GLU A 79 -15.11 -11.29 -8.41
C GLU A 79 -14.68 -10.85 -6.99
N ASP A 80 -13.59 -11.40 -6.48
CA ASP A 80 -13.06 -11.11 -5.14
C ASP A 80 -11.90 -10.11 -5.13
N LEU A 81 -11.21 -9.90 -6.27
CA LEU A 81 -9.95 -9.15 -6.32
C LEU A 81 -9.99 -8.01 -7.33
N ARG A 82 -9.72 -6.80 -6.82
CA ARG A 82 -9.55 -5.59 -7.62
C ARG A 82 -8.06 -5.32 -7.83
N GLN A 83 -7.69 -5.01 -9.07
CA GLN A 83 -6.31 -4.64 -9.38
C GLN A 83 -5.90 -3.34 -8.69
N VAL A 84 -4.63 -3.28 -8.34
CA VAL A 84 -3.97 -2.09 -7.82
C VAL A 84 -2.86 -1.72 -8.80
N PHE A 85 -2.76 -0.43 -9.09
CA PHE A 85 -1.78 0.14 -9.99
C PHE A 85 -1.21 1.41 -9.37
N THR A 86 -0.16 1.97 -9.97
CA THR A 86 0.14 3.39 -9.81
C THR A 86 -0.38 4.21 -11.00
N TRP A 87 -0.72 5.47 -10.77
CA TRP A 87 -1.30 6.38 -11.76
C TRP A 87 -0.26 7.37 -12.30
N ALA A 88 0.13 7.21 -13.56
CA ALA A 88 1.19 7.98 -14.21
C ALA A 88 0.83 9.46 -14.50
N ASN A 89 -0.46 9.81 -14.47
CA ASN A 89 -0.92 11.15 -14.81
C ASN A 89 -0.60 12.20 -13.71
N GLY A 90 -0.11 11.78 -12.53
CA GLY A 90 0.26 12.67 -11.42
C GLY A 90 -0.91 13.40 -10.74
N ALA A 91 -2.12 13.28 -11.25
CA ALA A 91 -3.33 13.82 -10.63
C ALA A 91 -3.84 12.88 -9.54
N THR A 92 -4.10 13.44 -8.35
CA THR A 92 -4.74 12.72 -7.25
C THR A 92 -6.13 12.25 -7.65
N VAL A 93 -6.43 10.97 -7.40
CA VAL A 93 -7.76 10.38 -7.60
C VAL A 93 -8.28 9.84 -6.26
N ARG A 94 -9.60 9.86 -6.06
CA ARG A 94 -10.22 9.36 -4.82
C ARG A 94 -9.90 7.89 -4.55
N GLN A 95 -9.69 7.11 -5.60
CA GLN A 95 -9.29 5.71 -5.53
C GLN A 95 -7.85 5.52 -5.05
N GLY A 96 -7.06 6.59 -4.96
CA GLY A 96 -5.70 6.60 -4.41
C GLY A 96 -5.62 7.09 -2.97
N HIS A 97 -6.76 7.20 -2.28
CA HIS A 97 -6.81 7.54 -0.87
C HIS A 97 -6.87 6.26 -0.03
N TRP A 98 -5.98 6.20 0.95
CA TRP A 98 -5.77 5.04 1.80
C TRP A 98 -5.88 5.42 3.28
N ASP A 99 -6.43 4.52 4.07
CA ASP A 99 -6.43 4.57 5.53
C ASP A 99 -5.43 3.53 6.03
N ILE A 100 -4.49 3.95 6.88
CA ILE A 100 -3.40 3.11 7.36
C ILE A 100 -3.54 2.97 8.88
N THR A 101 -3.89 1.77 9.32
CA THR A 101 -4.14 1.47 10.73
C THR A 101 -3.03 0.60 11.29
N GLU A 102 -2.36 1.06 12.35
CA GLU A 102 -1.46 0.20 13.14
C GLU A 102 -2.28 -0.82 13.94
N LEU A 103 -1.89 -2.09 13.88
CA LEU A 103 -2.51 -3.15 14.65
C LEU A 103 -1.93 -3.17 16.08
N ASP A 104 -2.74 -2.73 17.05
CA ASP A 104 -2.41 -2.81 18.49
C ASP A 104 -2.18 -4.28 18.89
N GLY A 105 -0.96 -4.68 19.24
CA GLY A 105 -0.79 -5.86 20.10
C GLY A 105 0.41 -6.77 19.88
N GLU A 106 1.02 -6.84 18.70
CA GLU A 106 2.26 -7.63 18.56
C GLU A 106 3.25 -6.94 17.66
N LYS A 107 4.34 -6.50 18.30
CA LYS A 107 5.60 -6.30 17.60
C LYS A 107 5.99 -7.65 17.01
N VAL A 108 6.18 -7.71 15.70
CA VAL A 108 6.95 -8.83 15.13
C VAL A 108 8.39 -8.68 15.64
N GLY A 109 9.08 -9.80 15.86
CA GLY A 109 10.42 -9.83 16.46
C GLY A 109 11.31 -8.66 16.00
N ASN A 110 12.10 -8.11 16.93
CA ASN A 110 12.87 -6.84 16.84
C ASN A 110 12.06 -5.54 16.97
N GLY A 111 10.75 -5.59 17.22
CA GLY A 111 9.98 -4.39 17.56
C GLY A 111 9.21 -3.74 16.41
N THR A 112 9.13 -4.43 15.27
CA THR A 112 8.49 -3.98 14.05
C THR A 112 6.96 -3.96 14.18
N LYS A 113 6.34 -2.85 13.79
CA LYS A 113 4.88 -2.64 13.80
C LYS A 113 4.22 -3.28 12.58
N ARG A 114 2.95 -3.69 12.74
CA ARG A 114 2.10 -4.22 11.66
C ARG A 114 1.02 -3.21 11.32
N PHE A 115 0.70 -3.11 10.03
CA PHE A 115 -0.28 -2.17 9.51
C PHE A 115 -1.28 -2.88 8.60
N LEU A 116 -2.54 -2.42 8.66
CA LEU A 116 -3.54 -2.64 7.62
C LEU A 116 -3.59 -1.40 6.72
N ILE A 117 -3.74 -1.62 5.42
CA ILE A 117 -3.90 -0.55 4.42
C ILE A 117 -5.25 -0.74 3.74
N ARG A 118 -6.16 0.22 3.91
CA ARG A 118 -7.53 0.15 3.39
C ARG A 118 -7.78 1.25 2.38
N ASN A 119 -8.25 0.89 1.19
CA ASN A 119 -8.74 1.86 0.23
C ASN A 119 -10.01 2.52 0.74
N THR A 120 -10.03 3.85 0.83
CA THR A 120 -11.18 4.56 1.43
C THR A 120 -12.36 4.68 0.47
N TYR A 121 -12.12 4.64 -0.83
CA TYR A 121 -13.17 4.77 -1.84
C TYR A 121 -14.01 3.50 -1.96
N TYR A 122 -13.37 2.33 -2.02
CA TYR A 122 -14.06 1.05 -2.11
C TYR A 122 -14.29 0.37 -0.76
N ASN A 123 -13.66 0.86 0.32
CA ASN A 123 -13.65 0.21 1.63
C ASN A 123 -13.13 -1.24 1.56
N GLU A 124 -12.07 -1.44 0.78
CA GLU A 124 -11.42 -2.73 0.52
C GLU A 124 -9.97 -2.70 1.06
N TYR A 125 -9.45 -3.83 1.55
CA TYR A 125 -8.09 -3.89 2.11
C TYR A 125 -7.07 -4.33 1.08
N LEU A 126 -5.89 -3.70 1.10
CA LEU A 126 -4.73 -4.08 0.30
C LEU A 126 -4.22 -5.45 0.77
N CYS A 127 -4.08 -6.38 -0.16
CA CYS A 127 -3.63 -7.72 0.13
C CYS A 127 -2.58 -8.23 -0.86
N ALA A 128 -1.69 -9.08 -0.35
CA ALA A 128 -0.73 -9.86 -1.11
C ALA A 128 -1.36 -11.17 -1.56
N VAL A 129 -1.31 -11.47 -2.87
CA VAL A 129 -1.74 -12.75 -3.43
C VAL A 129 -0.66 -13.23 -4.40
N HIS A 130 0.08 -14.26 -3.99
CA HIS A 130 1.32 -14.68 -4.66
C HIS A 130 2.31 -13.50 -4.80
N GLU A 131 2.83 -13.25 -6.00
CA GLU A 131 3.75 -12.16 -6.29
C GLU A 131 3.02 -10.84 -6.59
N ARG A 132 1.70 -10.72 -6.39
CA ARG A 132 0.92 -9.54 -6.80
C ARG A 132 0.17 -8.89 -5.65
N VAL A 133 -0.26 -7.66 -5.88
CA VAL A 133 -1.03 -6.86 -4.91
C VAL A 133 -2.40 -6.50 -5.46
N PHE A 134 -3.41 -6.64 -4.62
CA PHE A 134 -4.81 -6.38 -4.94
C PHE A 134 -5.49 -5.64 -3.80
N THR A 135 -6.73 -5.18 -4.02
CA THR A 135 -7.67 -4.97 -2.92
C THR A 135 -8.75 -6.06 -2.93
N TRP A 136 -9.15 -6.50 -1.74
CA TRP A 136 -10.12 -7.58 -1.58
C TRP A 136 -11.55 -7.04 -1.44
N ARG A 137 -12.44 -7.48 -2.33
CA ARG A 137 -13.84 -6.98 -2.48
C ARG A 137 -14.83 -7.59 -1.50
N THR A 138 -14.64 -8.85 -1.13
CA THR A 138 -15.54 -9.60 -0.22
C THR A 138 -15.03 -9.58 1.22
N HIS A 139 -15.67 -10.23 2.20
CA HIS A 139 -15.27 -10.12 3.62
C HIS A 139 -13.79 -10.51 3.83
N ALA A 140 -12.91 -9.51 3.99
CA ALA A 140 -11.51 -9.73 4.27
C ALA A 140 -11.36 -10.31 5.68
N ASP A 141 -10.74 -11.48 5.79
CA ASP A 141 -10.20 -11.95 7.06
C ASP A 141 -8.90 -11.17 7.33
N ILE A 142 -9.04 -9.96 7.89
CA ILE A 142 -7.94 -9.01 8.10
C ILE A 142 -6.88 -9.52 9.10
N GLU A 143 -7.14 -10.65 9.75
CA GLU A 143 -6.17 -11.36 10.59
C GLU A 143 -5.24 -12.26 9.76
N ASP A 144 -5.52 -12.48 8.48
CA ASP A 144 -4.62 -13.19 7.57
C ASP A 144 -3.39 -12.34 7.24
N SER A 145 -2.22 -12.97 7.24
CA SER A 145 -0.94 -12.33 6.93
C SER A 145 -0.88 -11.63 5.56
N SER A 146 -1.77 -12.01 4.64
CA SER A 146 -1.92 -11.41 3.31
C SER A 146 -2.33 -9.94 3.37
N PHE A 147 -3.01 -9.52 4.45
CA PHE A 147 -3.43 -8.12 4.65
C PHE A 147 -2.46 -7.32 5.51
N MET A 148 -1.43 -7.97 6.07
CA MET A 148 -0.52 -7.34 7.02
C MET A 148 0.74 -6.83 6.34
N TRP A 149 1.09 -5.59 6.67
CA TRP A 149 2.22 -4.88 6.09
C TRP A 149 3.16 -4.37 7.19
N THR A 150 4.46 -4.45 6.94
CA THR A 150 5.46 -3.67 7.66
C THR A 150 5.74 -2.41 6.86
N ILE A 151 5.64 -1.25 7.51
CA ILE A 151 6.03 0.05 6.94
C ILE A 151 7.22 0.55 7.73
N GLN A 152 8.35 0.76 7.05
CA GLN A 152 9.59 1.19 7.68
C GLN A 152 10.11 2.45 7.00
N GLY A 153 10.38 3.49 7.78
CA GLY A 153 10.95 4.74 7.29
C GLY A 153 12.37 4.57 6.74
N CYS A 154 12.71 5.40 5.77
CA CYS A 154 14.06 5.50 5.22
C CYS A 154 14.98 6.25 6.20
N ASP A 155 15.49 5.57 7.23
CA ASP A 155 16.59 6.16 8.02
C ASP A 155 17.85 6.25 7.14
N GLN A 156 18.44 7.46 7.03
CA GLN A 156 19.59 7.76 6.17
C GLN A 156 20.86 6.95 6.47
N ASP A 157 20.88 6.19 7.57
CA ASP A 157 22.04 5.39 8.02
C ASP A 157 21.92 3.88 7.74
N THR A 158 20.83 3.41 7.12
CA THR A 158 20.54 1.97 6.97
C THR A 158 20.43 1.45 5.53
N PHE A 159 20.62 2.30 4.53
CA PHE A 159 20.68 1.88 3.14
C PHE A 159 22.10 2.14 2.60
N PRO A 160 22.90 1.11 2.32
CA PRO A 160 24.27 1.26 1.82
C PRO A 160 24.33 1.86 0.41
#